data_AF-A0A0M9AHM4-F1
#
_entry.id   AF-A0A0M9AHM4-F1
#
_cell.length_a   1.000
_cell.length_b   1.000
_cell.length_c   1.000
_cell.angle_alpha   90.00
_cell.angle_beta   90.00
_cell.angle_gamma   90.00
#
_symmetry.space_group_name_H-M   'P 1'
#
loop_
_entity.id
_entity.type
_entity.pdbx_description
1 polymer ?
#
loop_
_entity_poly.entity_id
_entity_poly.type
_entity_poly.pdbx_seq_one_letter_code
_entity_poly.pdbx_strand_id
1 'polypeptide(L)'
;MNQDTRQQIRDNAQYLRNVRPLDPEELHEYVEGQPHPAVVRRVLREEAFDLGIIEQDDGTFVPAPEGRLSVTFDGVDRFPDRYEQEVMDLLTEWGGLEWYDGESGDELRERIRDIKERYLQGQAVEYDELTALGYAVYHLPDYYAVAKYVLADLAADGLLPTQLRVLDVGAGVGGPALALRDLLPDDALLDYHAVEPSAAADVLEHLLQDSGQNVRWEIHRTLAEEFEPTGADAAEYDLIVFGNVLSELDDAAATLYRYVEALADDGTLLALAPADRNTAIQLRTVEREVADGGPATVYGPTVRLWPHQSPDSESWSFDRKPDIEVPTMQRRLDDAGGGTGEFVNTDVQFAYSVLRTDGRRTHDVTPDRGIHAPMADAENYVTDRVNFLGVKLSHDLAEREGANPLYLLGDGSQQVDHFAVLTEASILNEDLRKADYGDLLSFENALVLWNDDEEAYNVVVDGETVVDRAR
;
A
#
# COMPACT_ATOMS: atom_id res chain seq x y z
N MET A 1 30.32 24.25 -1.49
CA MET A 1 31.11 23.64 -0.40
C MET A 1 32.11 22.70 -1.06
N ASN A 2 33.37 22.66 -0.61
CA ASN A 2 34.34 21.72 -1.18
C ASN A 2 34.03 20.30 -0.69
N GLN A 3 34.24 19.28 -1.53
CA GLN A 3 34.01 17.87 -1.18
C GLN A 3 34.83 17.45 0.04
N ASP A 4 36.06 17.96 0.18
CA ASP A 4 36.93 17.66 1.32
C ASP A 4 36.30 18.04 2.67
N THR A 5 35.62 19.20 2.74
CA THR A 5 34.93 19.65 3.96
C THR A 5 33.76 18.74 4.31
N ARG A 6 32.98 18.31 3.30
CA ARG A 6 31.85 17.38 3.49
C ARG A 6 32.35 16.03 4.01
N GLN A 7 33.44 15.51 3.42
CA GLN A 7 34.04 14.25 3.85
C GLN A 7 34.54 14.33 5.29
N GLN A 8 35.22 15.41 5.68
CA GLN A 8 35.68 15.59 7.07
C GLN A 8 34.52 15.61 8.07
N ILE A 9 33.39 16.26 7.73
CA ILE A 9 32.19 16.24 8.59
C ILE A 9 31.67 14.81 8.73
N ARG A 10 31.52 14.08 7.62
CA ARG A 10 31.05 12.68 7.60
C ARG A 10 31.96 11.76 8.43
N ASP A 11 33.27 11.85 8.26
CA ASP A 11 34.25 11.02 8.97
C ASP A 11 34.23 11.29 10.48
N ASN A 12 34.16 12.57 10.89
CA ASN A 12 34.04 12.95 12.29
C ASN A 12 32.72 12.46 12.90
N ALA A 13 31.61 12.60 12.17
CA ALA A 13 30.30 12.11 12.61
C ALA A 13 30.28 10.58 12.78
N GLN A 14 30.82 9.85 11.79
CA GLN A 14 30.94 8.39 11.82
C GLN A 14 31.70 7.90 13.05
N TYR A 15 32.78 8.60 13.44
CA TYR A 15 33.57 8.26 14.62
C TYR A 15 32.84 8.62 15.94
N LEU A 16 32.21 9.78 16.00
CA LEU A 16 31.66 10.33 17.24
C LEU A 16 30.26 9.82 17.58
N ARG A 17 29.45 9.39 16.60
CA ARG A 17 28.03 9.01 16.80
C ARG A 17 27.83 7.93 17.88
N ASN A 18 28.83 7.06 18.06
CA ASN A 18 28.78 5.96 19.04
C ASN A 18 29.32 6.35 20.43
N VAL A 19 29.79 7.58 20.62
CA VAL A 19 30.45 8.04 21.84
C VAL A 19 29.59 9.09 22.57
N ARG A 20 28.93 9.98 21.81
CA ARG A 20 28.14 11.10 22.34
C ARG A 20 27.20 11.67 21.27
N PRO A 21 26.18 12.47 21.65
CA PRO A 21 25.44 13.29 20.71
C PRO A 21 26.36 14.19 19.89
N LEU A 22 26.01 14.37 18.62
CA LEU A 22 26.71 15.18 17.64
C LEU A 22 26.11 16.59 17.66
N ASP A 23 26.81 17.53 18.27
CA ASP A 23 26.43 18.94 18.25
C ASP A 23 27.14 19.67 17.09
N PRO A 24 26.42 20.25 16.12
CA PRO A 24 27.01 21.08 15.07
C PRO A 24 27.88 22.23 15.60
N GLU A 25 27.55 22.79 16.77
CA GLU A 25 28.31 23.86 17.45
C GLU A 25 29.63 23.36 18.05
N GLU A 26 29.82 22.05 18.20
CA GLU A 26 31.12 21.46 18.58
C GLU A 26 31.84 20.85 17.38
N LEU A 27 31.10 20.15 16.50
CA LEU A 27 31.66 19.41 15.37
C LEU A 27 32.44 20.29 14.41
N HIS A 28 32.03 21.54 14.24
CA HIS A 28 32.70 22.46 13.34
C HIS A 28 34.16 22.77 13.75
N GLU A 29 34.52 22.63 15.02
CA GLU A 29 35.89 22.83 15.51
C GLU A 29 36.85 21.72 15.03
N TYR A 30 36.31 20.54 14.71
CA TYR A 30 37.07 19.37 14.24
C TYR A 30 37.24 19.32 12.72
N VAL A 31 36.72 20.31 11.99
CA VAL A 31 36.77 20.39 10.53
C VAL A 31 37.70 21.53 10.12
N GLU A 32 38.61 21.23 9.20
CA GLU A 32 39.52 22.22 8.64
C GLU A 32 38.76 23.38 8.00
N GLY A 33 39.18 24.61 8.33
CA GLY A 33 38.52 25.83 7.89
C GLY A 33 37.33 26.25 8.76
N GLN A 34 36.96 25.47 9.79
CA GLN A 34 35.92 25.79 10.78
C GLN A 34 34.65 26.34 10.13
N PRO A 35 33.95 25.54 9.29
CA PRO A 35 32.75 25.98 8.63
C PRO A 35 31.70 26.42 9.66
N HIS A 36 30.75 27.26 9.24
CA HIS A 36 29.67 27.67 10.14
C HIS A 36 28.86 26.44 10.63
N PRO A 37 28.45 26.36 11.91
CA PRO A 37 27.66 25.24 12.45
C PRO A 37 26.43 24.86 11.60
N ALA A 38 25.71 25.84 11.08
CA ALA A 38 24.60 25.61 10.14
C ALA A 38 24.98 24.79 8.88
N VAL A 39 26.22 24.92 8.38
CA VAL A 39 26.74 24.10 7.27
C VAL A 39 26.96 22.66 7.73
N VAL A 40 27.51 22.47 8.94
CA VAL A 40 27.70 21.14 9.54
C VAL A 40 26.35 20.47 9.74
N ARG A 41 25.38 21.17 10.36
CA ARG A 41 24.00 20.67 10.54
C ARG A 41 23.38 20.23 9.20
N ARG A 42 23.50 21.05 8.16
CA ARG A 42 22.99 20.69 6.83
C ARG A 42 23.64 19.41 6.29
N VAL A 43 24.96 19.27 6.39
CA VAL A 43 25.65 18.05 5.94
C VAL A 43 25.20 16.84 6.76
N LEU A 44 25.07 16.97 8.08
CA LEU A 44 24.56 15.88 8.92
C LEU A 44 23.15 15.46 8.53
N ARG A 45 22.24 16.39 8.23
CA ARG A 45 20.90 16.08 7.71
C ARG A 45 20.96 15.34 6.37
N GLU A 46 21.78 15.83 5.43
CA GLU A 46 21.90 15.22 4.10
C GLU A 46 22.50 13.80 4.15
N GLU A 47 23.39 13.53 5.11
CA GLU A 47 24.05 12.23 5.34
C GLU A 47 23.35 11.40 6.43
N ALA A 48 22.23 11.87 6.99
CA ALA A 48 21.63 11.33 8.21
C ALA A 48 21.31 9.83 8.08
N PHE A 49 20.70 9.45 6.95
CA PHE A 49 20.35 8.06 6.65
C PHE A 49 21.59 7.16 6.58
N ASP A 50 22.59 7.52 5.75
CA ASP A 50 23.83 6.74 5.63
C ASP A 50 24.62 6.65 6.94
N LEU A 51 24.50 7.69 7.78
CA LEU A 51 25.09 7.75 9.10
C LEU A 51 24.21 7.13 10.19
N GLY A 52 22.99 6.69 9.90
CA GLY A 52 22.05 6.15 10.89
C GLY A 52 21.89 7.08 12.09
N ILE A 53 21.68 8.38 11.86
CA ILE A 53 21.48 9.39 12.90
C ILE A 53 20.18 10.16 12.67
N ILE A 54 19.55 10.60 13.77
CA ILE A 54 18.38 11.48 13.78
C ILE A 54 18.73 12.79 14.46
N GLU A 55 18.11 13.88 14.02
CA GLU A 55 18.15 15.18 14.71
C GLU A 55 17.07 15.26 15.79
N GLN A 56 17.47 15.73 16.97
CA GLN A 56 16.60 15.99 18.10
C GLN A 56 16.11 17.44 18.11
N ASP A 57 15.10 17.75 18.93
CA ASP A 57 14.54 19.10 19.07
C ASP A 57 15.56 20.16 19.50
N ASP A 58 16.63 19.76 20.20
CA ASP A 58 17.72 20.66 20.60
C ASP A 58 18.75 20.92 19.49
N GLY A 59 18.57 20.30 18.31
CA GLY A 59 19.42 20.45 17.13
C GLY A 59 20.71 19.65 17.18
N THR A 60 20.87 18.74 18.14
CA THR A 60 21.92 17.71 18.17
C THR A 60 21.48 16.45 17.43
N PHE A 61 22.44 15.63 17.00
CA PHE A 61 22.15 14.36 16.34
C PHE A 61 22.56 13.17 17.21
N VAL A 62 21.72 12.15 17.25
CA VAL A 62 21.96 10.89 17.98
C VAL A 62 21.78 9.71 17.04
N PRO A 63 22.34 8.52 17.34
CA PRO A 63 22.04 7.32 16.57
C PRO A 63 20.53 7.08 16.46
N ALA A 64 20.08 6.70 15.27
CA ALA A 64 18.71 6.30 15.02
C ALA A 64 18.37 5.02 15.82
N PRO A 65 17.11 4.85 16.25
CA PRO A 65 16.66 3.61 16.87
C PRO A 65 16.89 2.42 15.93
N GLU A 66 17.35 1.30 16.48
CA GLU A 66 17.41 0.01 15.79
C GLU A 66 16.15 -0.81 16.07
N GLY A 67 15.70 -1.62 15.11
CA GLY A 67 14.60 -2.57 15.28
C GLY A 67 13.49 -2.41 14.26
N ARG A 68 12.27 -2.76 14.66
CA ARG A 68 11.06 -2.66 13.84
C ARG A 68 10.20 -1.49 14.28
N LEU A 69 9.57 -0.87 13.32
CA LEU A 69 8.60 0.19 13.52
C LEU A 69 7.46 -0.32 14.42
N SER A 70 7.16 0.42 15.48
CA SER A 70 6.01 0.15 16.34
C SER A 70 5.07 1.34 16.28
N VAL A 71 3.92 1.14 15.64
CA VAL A 71 2.91 2.19 15.44
C VAL A 71 1.68 1.93 16.30
N THR A 72 1.06 3.00 16.78
CA THR A 72 -0.31 2.93 17.32
C THR A 72 -1.25 3.44 16.25
N PHE A 73 -2.23 2.62 15.85
CA PHE A 73 -3.13 2.94 14.76
C PHE A 73 -4.57 2.55 15.12
N ASP A 74 -5.46 3.55 15.15
CA ASP A 74 -6.86 3.40 15.54
C ASP A 74 -7.82 3.48 14.34
N GLY A 75 -7.29 3.50 13.11
CA GLY A 75 -8.04 3.72 11.87
C GLY A 75 -7.85 5.11 11.28
N VAL A 76 -8.63 5.40 10.23
CA VAL A 76 -8.64 6.68 9.52
C VAL A 76 -10.06 7.20 9.44
N ASP A 77 -10.37 8.23 10.25
CA ASP A 77 -11.68 8.87 10.24
C ASP A 77 -11.77 10.01 9.22
N ARG A 78 -10.65 10.69 8.92
CA ARG A 78 -10.62 11.86 8.04
C ARG A 78 -9.25 12.07 7.41
N PHE A 79 -9.23 12.74 6.26
CA PHE A 79 -8.00 13.23 5.65
C PHE A 79 -7.41 14.39 6.49
N PRO A 80 -6.09 14.43 6.77
CA PRO A 80 -5.54 15.45 7.65
C PRO A 80 -5.62 16.87 7.09
N ASP A 81 -6.17 17.79 7.90
CA ASP A 81 -6.39 19.20 7.55
C ASP A 81 -5.14 19.90 7.00
N ARG A 82 -3.93 19.52 7.49
CA ARG A 82 -2.66 20.09 7.01
C ARG A 82 -2.41 19.80 5.52
N TYR A 83 -2.70 18.58 5.07
CA TYR A 83 -2.48 18.20 3.67
C TYR A 83 -3.57 18.76 2.78
N GLU A 84 -4.80 18.76 3.28
CA GLU A 84 -5.90 19.40 2.57
C GLU A 84 -5.63 20.88 2.32
N GLN A 85 -5.03 21.59 3.28
CA GLN A 85 -4.70 23.00 3.12
C GLN A 85 -3.65 23.23 2.03
N GLU A 86 -2.58 22.43 1.97
CA GLU A 86 -1.58 22.53 0.89
C GLU A 86 -2.21 22.31 -0.49
N VAL A 87 -3.10 21.32 -0.62
CA VAL A 87 -3.83 21.09 -1.89
C VAL A 87 -4.76 22.27 -2.22
N MET A 88 -5.45 22.84 -1.23
CA MET A 88 -6.28 24.03 -1.45
C MET A 88 -5.45 25.27 -1.84
N ASP A 89 -4.21 25.38 -1.38
CA ASP A 89 -3.30 26.46 -1.76
C ASP A 89 -2.89 26.32 -3.23
N LEU A 90 -2.55 25.10 -3.69
CA LEU A 90 -2.32 24.81 -5.11
C LEU A 90 -3.54 25.13 -5.99
N LEU A 91 -4.74 24.70 -5.55
CA LEU A 91 -5.98 25.01 -6.27
C LEU A 91 -6.27 26.52 -6.31
N THR A 92 -5.91 27.25 -5.25
CA THR A 92 -6.05 28.71 -5.19
C THR A 92 -5.06 29.41 -6.11
N GLU A 93 -3.84 28.90 -6.25
CA GLU A 93 -2.85 29.41 -7.20
C GLU A 93 -3.33 29.20 -8.64
N TRP A 94 -3.87 28.02 -8.95
CA TRP A 94 -4.39 27.67 -10.27
C TRP A 94 -5.67 28.42 -10.65
N GLY A 95 -6.71 28.35 -9.80
CA GLY A 95 -8.07 28.77 -10.11
C GLY A 95 -8.59 29.97 -9.32
N GLY A 96 -7.78 30.58 -8.45
CA GLY A 96 -8.15 31.68 -7.56
C GLY A 96 -8.89 31.25 -6.29
N LEU A 97 -9.27 32.22 -5.44
CA LEU A 97 -9.92 31.95 -4.14
C LEU A 97 -11.26 31.18 -4.25
N GLU A 98 -11.92 31.27 -5.39
CA GLU A 98 -13.17 30.59 -5.71
C GLU A 98 -12.96 29.51 -6.78
N TRP A 99 -11.79 28.84 -6.79
CA TRP A 99 -11.42 27.79 -7.76
C TRP A 99 -12.48 26.70 -7.97
N TYR A 100 -13.37 26.50 -6.99
CA TYR A 100 -14.42 25.49 -6.97
C TYR A 100 -15.71 25.91 -7.71
N ASP A 101 -15.84 27.17 -8.11
CA ASP A 101 -17.02 27.76 -8.76
C ASP A 101 -16.65 28.45 -10.09
N GLY A 102 -17.65 28.81 -10.89
CA GLY A 102 -17.46 29.46 -12.19
C GLY A 102 -16.66 28.60 -13.19
N GLU A 103 -15.89 29.25 -14.06
CA GLU A 103 -15.17 28.60 -15.16
C GLU A 103 -14.12 27.60 -14.68
N SER A 104 -13.37 27.92 -13.63
CA SER A 104 -12.37 27.01 -13.03
C SER A 104 -13.04 25.80 -12.37
N GLY A 105 -14.11 26.01 -11.61
CA GLY A 105 -14.88 24.90 -11.04
C GLY A 105 -15.47 23.97 -12.11
N ASP A 106 -16.00 24.54 -13.19
CA ASP A 106 -16.54 23.79 -14.33
C ASP A 106 -15.44 22.96 -15.01
N GLU A 107 -14.27 23.54 -15.26
CA GLU A 107 -13.13 22.87 -15.89
C GLU A 107 -12.61 21.71 -15.03
N LEU A 108 -12.48 21.91 -13.71
CA LEU A 108 -12.04 20.86 -12.79
C LEU A 108 -13.04 19.70 -12.72
N ARG A 109 -14.34 20.00 -12.68
CA ARG A 109 -15.41 18.99 -12.69
C ARG A 109 -15.43 18.21 -14.00
N GLU A 110 -15.27 18.87 -15.14
CA GLU A 110 -15.15 18.21 -16.45
C GLU A 110 -13.91 17.31 -16.50
N ARG A 111 -12.77 17.76 -15.98
CA ARG A 111 -11.55 16.94 -15.94
C ARG A 111 -11.74 15.68 -15.08
N ILE A 112 -12.32 15.80 -13.89
CA ILE A 112 -12.56 14.63 -13.02
C ILE A 112 -13.51 13.63 -13.70
N ARG A 113 -14.53 14.11 -14.44
CA ARG A 113 -15.40 13.22 -15.23
C ARG A 113 -14.64 12.48 -16.33
N ASP A 114 -13.77 13.17 -17.07
CA ASP A 114 -12.95 12.55 -18.12
C ASP A 114 -12.02 11.48 -17.54
N ILE A 115 -11.36 11.75 -16.40
CA ILE A 115 -10.53 10.76 -15.69
C ILE A 115 -11.35 9.51 -15.34
N LYS A 116 -12.52 9.70 -14.72
CA LYS A 116 -13.42 8.59 -14.34
C LYS A 116 -13.90 7.80 -15.56
N GLU A 117 -14.24 8.47 -16.65
CA GLU A 117 -14.67 7.81 -17.89
C GLU A 117 -13.54 6.99 -18.52
N ARG A 118 -12.32 7.53 -18.57
CA ARG A 118 -11.14 6.82 -19.10
C ARG A 118 -10.81 5.58 -18.29
N TYR A 119 -10.81 5.68 -16.95
CA TYR A 119 -10.60 4.51 -16.09
C TYR A 119 -11.66 3.43 -16.32
N LEU A 120 -12.93 3.82 -16.41
CA LEU A 120 -14.01 2.88 -16.72
C LEU A 120 -13.79 2.18 -18.08
N GLN A 121 -13.21 2.88 -19.04
CA GLN A 121 -12.92 2.36 -20.38
C GLN A 121 -11.54 1.69 -20.51
N GLY A 122 -10.73 1.65 -19.45
CA GLY A 122 -9.36 1.13 -19.48
C GLY A 122 -8.44 1.91 -20.42
N GLN A 123 -8.65 3.22 -20.57
CA GLN A 123 -7.87 4.09 -21.44
C GLN A 123 -6.76 4.81 -20.66
N ALA A 124 -5.64 5.06 -21.34
CA ALA A 124 -4.56 5.86 -20.79
C ALA A 124 -5.03 7.30 -20.46
N VAL A 125 -4.51 7.81 -19.35
CA VAL A 125 -4.70 9.18 -18.87
C VAL A 125 -3.36 9.90 -18.96
N GLU A 126 -3.33 11.08 -19.59
CA GLU A 126 -2.17 11.97 -19.52
C GLU A 126 -2.31 12.87 -18.29
N TYR A 127 -1.34 12.81 -17.40
CA TYR A 127 -1.34 13.57 -16.15
C TYR A 127 -0.66 14.94 -16.32
N ASP A 128 -1.37 15.84 -17.01
CA ASP A 128 -1.05 17.27 -17.00
C ASP A 128 -1.38 17.92 -15.64
N GLU A 129 -1.04 19.20 -15.48
CA GLU A 129 -1.24 19.95 -14.23
C GLU A 129 -2.70 19.88 -13.72
N LEU A 130 -3.68 20.10 -14.61
CA LEU A 130 -5.09 20.07 -14.23
C LEU A 130 -5.55 18.65 -13.85
N THR A 131 -5.05 17.63 -14.53
CA THR A 131 -5.32 16.23 -14.18
C THR A 131 -4.75 15.92 -12.80
N ALA A 132 -3.52 16.36 -12.50
CA ALA A 132 -2.91 16.18 -11.19
C ALA A 132 -3.71 16.86 -10.07
N LEU A 133 -4.21 18.09 -10.29
CA LEU A 133 -5.08 18.78 -9.34
C LEU A 133 -6.43 18.08 -9.15
N GLY A 134 -7.08 17.65 -10.24
CA GLY A 134 -8.32 16.88 -10.18
C GLY A 134 -8.15 15.56 -9.44
N TYR A 135 -7.02 14.88 -9.67
CA TYR A 135 -6.65 13.65 -8.99
C TYR A 135 -6.35 13.90 -7.50
N ALA A 136 -5.66 14.98 -7.15
CA ALA A 136 -5.41 15.36 -5.76
C ALA A 136 -6.73 15.63 -5.01
N VAL A 137 -7.71 16.28 -5.64
CA VAL A 137 -9.02 16.50 -5.04
C VAL A 137 -9.77 15.18 -4.84
N TYR A 138 -9.80 14.33 -5.88
CA TYR A 138 -10.70 13.17 -5.90
C TYR A 138 -10.11 11.89 -5.29
N HIS A 139 -8.80 11.64 -5.42
CA HIS A 139 -8.16 10.37 -5.07
C HIS A 139 -7.11 10.44 -3.95
N LEU A 140 -6.54 11.62 -3.64
CA LEU A 140 -5.55 11.71 -2.56
C LEU A 140 -6.12 11.29 -1.18
N PRO A 141 -7.35 11.70 -0.78
CA PRO A 141 -7.88 11.40 0.55
C PRO A 141 -8.09 9.90 0.83
N ASP A 142 -8.72 9.19 -0.10
CA ASP A 142 -8.97 7.75 0.02
C ASP A 142 -7.68 6.96 -0.16
N TYR A 143 -6.79 7.33 -1.08
CA TYR A 143 -5.51 6.62 -1.24
C TYR A 143 -4.56 6.82 -0.06
N TYR A 144 -4.58 8.00 0.59
CA TYR A 144 -3.94 8.18 1.89
C TYR A 144 -4.50 7.18 2.91
N ALA A 145 -5.83 7.04 3.00
CA ALA A 145 -6.44 6.12 3.95
C ALA A 145 -6.07 4.66 3.64
N VAL A 146 -6.19 4.23 2.38
CA VAL A 146 -5.81 2.90 1.89
C VAL A 146 -4.37 2.57 2.28
N ALA A 147 -3.43 3.43 1.89
CA ALA A 147 -2.01 3.21 2.17
C ALA A 147 -1.76 3.14 3.68
N LYS A 148 -2.42 3.99 4.48
CA LYS A 148 -2.25 4.02 5.93
C LYS A 148 -2.71 2.74 6.62
N TYR A 149 -3.85 2.16 6.20
CA TYR A 149 -4.30 0.86 6.71
C TYR A 149 -3.27 -0.24 6.42
N VAL A 150 -2.82 -0.36 5.18
CA VAL A 150 -1.90 -1.45 4.80
C VAL A 150 -0.52 -1.27 5.42
N LEU A 151 0.02 -0.06 5.44
CA LEU A 151 1.31 0.23 6.08
C LEU A 151 1.27 -0.02 7.59
N ALA A 152 0.14 0.26 8.26
CA ALA A 152 -0.03 -0.07 9.68
C ALA A 152 -0.02 -1.59 9.92
N ASP A 153 -0.66 -2.38 9.05
CA ASP A 153 -0.64 -3.84 9.13
C ASP A 153 0.79 -4.39 8.91
N LEU A 154 1.53 -3.86 7.92
CA LEU A 154 2.94 -4.22 7.71
C LEU A 154 3.83 -3.89 8.92
N ALA A 155 3.60 -2.75 9.56
CA ALA A 155 4.30 -2.37 10.79
C ALA A 155 3.95 -3.29 11.96
N ALA A 156 2.67 -3.64 12.13
CA ALA A 156 2.20 -4.55 13.18
C ALA A 156 2.81 -5.96 13.03
N ASP A 157 3.02 -6.41 11.79
CA ASP A 157 3.68 -7.67 11.45
C ASP A 157 5.22 -7.62 11.59
N GLY A 158 5.77 -6.46 11.94
CA GLY A 158 7.20 -6.24 12.11
C GLY A 158 7.97 -6.33 10.80
N LEU A 159 7.37 -5.92 9.68
CA LEU A 159 7.99 -5.94 8.36
C LEU A 159 8.72 -4.64 8.01
N LEU A 160 8.46 -3.55 8.74
CA LEU A 160 9.08 -2.26 8.49
C LEU A 160 10.16 -1.97 9.56
N PRO A 161 11.42 -1.69 9.18
CA PRO A 161 12.43 -1.21 10.12
C PRO A 161 12.18 0.24 10.58
N THR A 162 12.82 0.64 11.68
CA THR A 162 12.79 2.03 12.20
C THR A 162 13.63 3.01 11.38
N GLN A 163 14.67 2.51 10.73
CA GLN A 163 15.41 3.20 9.67
C GLN A 163 14.94 2.62 8.34
N LEU A 164 14.17 3.39 7.57
CA LEU A 164 13.38 2.90 6.45
C LEU A 164 13.79 3.59 5.15
N ARG A 165 14.22 2.82 4.17
CA ARG A 165 14.38 3.27 2.78
C ARG A 165 13.22 2.77 1.93
N VAL A 166 12.52 3.70 1.30
CA VAL A 166 11.29 3.42 0.53
C VAL A 166 11.46 3.81 -0.93
N LEU A 167 10.91 3.00 -1.84
CA LEU A 167 10.72 3.35 -3.24
C LEU A 167 9.22 3.28 -3.59
N ASP A 168 8.60 4.43 -3.83
CA ASP A 168 7.21 4.55 -4.26
C ASP A 168 7.14 4.76 -5.78
N VAL A 169 6.65 3.75 -6.49
CA VAL A 169 6.61 3.68 -7.94
C VAL A 169 5.22 4.06 -8.43
N GLY A 170 5.15 5.06 -9.32
CA GLY A 170 3.88 5.69 -9.66
C GLY A 170 3.34 6.50 -8.48
N ALA A 171 4.22 7.27 -7.83
CA ALA A 171 3.91 7.95 -6.57
C ALA A 171 2.74 8.96 -6.70
N GLY A 172 2.45 9.40 -7.92
CA GLY A 172 1.34 10.28 -8.22
C GLY A 172 1.37 11.54 -7.36
N VAL A 173 0.23 11.83 -6.72
CA VAL A 173 0.05 12.97 -5.83
C VAL A 173 0.45 12.70 -4.37
N GLY A 174 0.95 11.49 -4.05
CA GLY A 174 1.60 11.22 -2.76
C GLY A 174 0.79 10.57 -1.66
N GLY A 175 -0.30 9.86 -1.96
CA GLY A 175 -1.10 9.14 -0.95
C GLY A 175 -0.24 8.26 0.00
N PRO A 176 0.59 7.33 -0.54
CA PRO A 176 1.51 6.52 0.26
C PRO A 176 2.54 7.33 1.05
N ALA A 177 3.11 8.38 0.44
CA ALA A 177 4.09 9.26 1.09
C ALA A 177 3.53 9.88 2.37
N LEU A 178 2.33 10.44 2.28
CA LEU A 178 1.65 11.10 3.39
C LEU A 178 1.22 10.10 4.47
N ALA A 179 0.72 8.93 4.06
CA ALA A 179 0.32 7.87 4.96
C ALA A 179 1.50 7.37 5.79
N LEU A 180 2.64 7.12 5.13
CA LEU A 180 3.86 6.69 5.79
C LEU A 180 4.36 7.74 6.76
N ARG A 181 4.45 9.01 6.33
CA ARG A 181 4.91 10.12 7.17
C ARG A 181 4.11 10.24 8.47
N ASP A 182 2.81 9.98 8.41
CA ASP A 182 1.92 10.06 9.56
C ASP A 182 1.96 8.84 10.49
N LEU A 183 2.48 7.71 10.01
CA LEU A 183 2.67 6.50 10.80
C LEU A 183 4.03 6.47 11.51
N LEU A 184 5.02 7.17 10.98
CA LEU A 184 6.36 7.19 11.55
C LEU A 184 6.38 7.94 12.90
N PRO A 185 7.04 7.37 13.93
CA PRO A 185 7.32 8.10 15.15
C PRO A 185 8.39 9.18 14.89
N ASP A 186 8.47 10.17 15.78
CA ASP A 186 9.38 11.32 15.64
C ASP A 186 10.88 10.91 15.55
N ASP A 187 11.22 9.74 16.09
CA ASP A 187 12.57 9.17 16.11
C ASP A 187 12.84 8.17 14.97
N ALA A 188 11.91 7.94 14.05
CA ALA A 188 12.18 7.16 12.84
C ALA A 188 12.95 7.98 11.80
N LEU A 189 13.73 7.26 10.98
CA LEU A 189 14.57 7.83 9.94
C LEU A 189 14.12 7.32 8.58
N LEU A 190 13.69 8.22 7.71
CA LEU A 190 13.12 7.89 6.40
C LEU A 190 13.99 8.43 5.25
N ASP A 191 14.29 7.56 4.28
CA ASP A 191 14.85 7.92 2.97
C ASP A 191 13.85 7.51 1.89
N TYR A 192 13.09 8.48 1.40
CA TYR A 192 11.93 8.27 0.52
C TYR A 192 12.28 8.58 -0.94
N HIS A 193 12.17 7.58 -1.81
CA HIS A 193 12.34 7.74 -3.24
C HIS A 193 10.99 7.60 -3.92
N ALA A 194 10.64 8.54 -4.80
CA ALA A 194 9.44 8.46 -5.63
C ALA A 194 9.82 8.36 -7.10
N VAL A 195 9.14 7.51 -7.88
CA VAL A 195 9.23 7.50 -9.34
C VAL A 195 7.89 7.98 -9.89
N GLU A 196 7.89 9.20 -10.43
CA GLU A 196 6.67 9.85 -10.96
C GLU A 196 7.04 10.76 -12.13
N PRO A 197 6.72 10.37 -13.38
CA PRO A 197 7.12 11.13 -14.58
C PRO A 197 6.26 12.37 -14.84
N SER A 198 5.06 12.46 -14.28
CA SER A 198 4.04 13.43 -14.69
C SER A 198 4.01 14.71 -13.85
N ALA A 199 3.03 15.58 -14.10
CA ALA A 199 2.79 16.78 -13.29
C ALA A 199 2.31 16.43 -11.86
N ALA A 200 1.88 15.20 -11.60
CA ALA A 200 1.54 14.76 -10.24
C ALA A 200 2.75 14.86 -9.28
N ALA A 201 3.97 14.71 -9.79
CA ALA A 201 5.20 14.95 -9.05
C ALA A 201 5.29 16.36 -8.46
N ASP A 202 4.70 17.38 -9.11
CA ASP A 202 4.71 18.77 -8.60
C ASP A 202 3.83 18.89 -7.34
N VAL A 203 2.69 18.20 -7.32
CA VAL A 203 1.81 18.12 -6.15
C VAL A 203 2.49 17.37 -5.01
N LEU A 204 3.10 16.22 -5.30
CA LEU A 204 3.88 15.45 -4.32
C LEU A 204 5.04 16.28 -3.75
N GLU A 205 5.82 16.95 -4.61
CA GLU A 205 6.94 17.80 -4.20
C GLU A 205 6.48 18.91 -3.25
N HIS A 206 5.36 19.56 -3.55
CA HIS A 206 4.75 20.58 -2.70
C HIS A 206 4.37 20.01 -1.31
N LEU A 207 3.70 18.85 -1.29
CA LEU A 207 3.28 18.19 -0.05
C LEU A 207 4.45 17.69 0.83
N LEU A 208 5.61 17.44 0.21
CA LEU A 208 6.81 16.94 0.90
C LEU A 208 7.73 18.05 1.46
N GLN A 209 7.49 19.33 1.17
CA GLN A 209 8.38 20.43 1.60
C GLN A 209 8.60 20.48 3.12
N ASP A 210 7.55 20.19 3.90
CA ASP A 210 7.58 20.20 5.37
C ASP A 210 7.60 18.79 5.98
N SER A 211 8.37 17.87 5.39
CA SER A 211 8.42 16.47 5.83
C SER A 211 9.13 16.21 7.17
N GLY A 212 9.71 17.25 7.78
CA GLY A 212 10.44 17.14 9.04
C GLY A 212 11.93 16.83 8.86
N GLN A 213 12.67 16.91 9.95
CA GLN A 213 14.14 16.89 9.95
C GLN A 213 14.78 15.50 9.75
N ASN A 214 14.02 14.43 10.00
CA ASN A 214 14.46 13.04 9.89
C ASN A 214 13.90 12.34 8.64
N VAL A 215 13.36 13.11 7.70
CA VAL A 215 12.85 12.61 6.42
C VAL A 215 13.67 13.24 5.30
N ARG A 216 14.35 12.39 4.55
CA ARG A 216 14.94 12.72 3.25
C ARG A 216 14.01 12.20 2.17
N TRP A 217 13.86 12.97 1.09
CA TRP A 217 13.11 12.53 -0.07
C TRP A 217 13.78 12.93 -1.38
N GLU A 218 13.52 12.16 -2.44
CA GLU A 218 13.96 12.40 -3.81
C GLU A 218 12.89 11.94 -4.80
N ILE A 219 12.57 12.78 -5.79
CA ILE A 219 11.58 12.46 -6.83
C ILE A 219 12.29 12.27 -8.17
N HIS A 220 12.19 11.05 -8.70
CA HIS A 220 12.72 10.61 -9.98
C HIS A 220 11.64 10.79 -11.05
N ARG A 221 11.77 11.84 -11.88
CA ARG A 221 10.83 12.15 -12.96
C ARG A 221 11.13 11.33 -14.22
N THR A 222 10.92 10.02 -14.12
CA THR A 222 11.15 9.03 -15.19
C THR A 222 10.05 7.98 -15.16
N LEU A 223 9.87 7.26 -16.27
CA LEU A 223 8.93 6.15 -16.32
C LEU A 223 9.41 5.01 -15.40
N ALA A 224 8.47 4.31 -14.77
CA ALA A 224 8.78 3.13 -13.94
C ALA A 224 9.56 2.05 -14.73
N GLU A 225 9.26 1.94 -16.03
CA GLU A 225 9.87 0.98 -16.95
C GLU A 225 11.31 1.36 -17.33
N GLU A 226 11.67 2.65 -17.24
CA GLU A 226 13.00 3.19 -17.55
C GLU A 226 13.88 3.39 -16.30
N PHE A 227 13.27 3.55 -15.12
CA PHE A 227 13.99 3.64 -13.87
C PHE A 227 14.69 2.31 -13.56
N GLU A 228 15.97 2.40 -13.19
CA GLU A 228 16.82 1.26 -12.84
C GLU A 228 16.99 1.22 -11.30
N PRO A 229 16.17 0.44 -10.58
CA PRO A 229 16.24 0.37 -9.11
C PRO A 229 17.43 -0.47 -8.62
N THR A 230 18.13 -1.16 -9.51
CA THR A 230 19.28 -2.02 -9.21
C THR A 230 20.54 -1.51 -9.91
N GLY A 231 21.73 -1.87 -9.40
CA GLY A 231 23.00 -1.46 -9.99
C GLY A 231 24.15 -1.54 -8.99
N ALA A 232 25.38 -1.35 -9.48
CA ALA A 232 26.59 -1.44 -8.64
C ALA A 232 26.62 -0.41 -7.49
N ASP A 233 25.91 0.71 -7.67
CA ASP A 233 25.79 1.79 -6.69
C ASP A 233 24.34 1.95 -6.18
N ALA A 234 23.42 1.07 -6.56
CA ALA A 234 22.03 1.14 -6.14
C ALA A 234 21.87 0.65 -4.70
N ALA A 235 21.09 1.39 -3.92
CA ALA A 235 20.67 0.96 -2.61
C ALA A 235 19.59 -0.12 -2.71
N GLU A 236 19.58 -1.04 -1.75
CA GLU A 236 18.45 -1.91 -1.49
C GLU A 236 17.34 -1.15 -0.74
N TYR A 237 16.09 -1.56 -0.94
CA TYR A 237 14.91 -0.93 -0.35
C TYR A 237 14.24 -1.84 0.67
N ASP A 238 13.88 -1.28 1.83
CA ASP A 238 13.14 -1.98 2.87
C ASP A 238 11.67 -2.13 2.51
N LEU A 239 11.14 -1.15 1.77
CA LEU A 239 9.78 -1.13 1.25
C LEU A 239 9.75 -0.60 -0.19
N ILE A 240 9.11 -1.33 -1.09
CA ILE A 240 8.78 -0.85 -2.43
C ILE A 240 7.26 -0.81 -2.56
N VAL A 241 6.69 0.30 -2.99
CA VAL A 241 5.25 0.49 -3.15
C VAL A 241 4.92 0.66 -4.63
N PHE A 242 3.94 -0.10 -5.12
CA PHE A 242 3.28 0.10 -6.40
C PHE A 242 1.83 0.50 -6.12
N GLY A 243 1.61 1.81 -5.97
CA GLY A 243 0.32 2.37 -5.58
C GLY A 243 -0.60 2.61 -6.78
N ASN A 244 -1.51 1.69 -7.09
CA ASN A 244 -2.48 1.82 -8.18
C ASN A 244 -1.87 2.03 -9.59
N VAL A 245 -0.60 1.68 -9.77
CA VAL A 245 0.15 1.92 -11.02
C VAL A 245 0.22 0.69 -11.94
N LEU A 246 -0.02 -0.53 -11.44
CA LEU A 246 0.17 -1.75 -12.24
C LEU A 246 -0.69 -1.78 -13.51
N SER A 247 -1.89 -1.19 -13.45
CA SER A 247 -2.79 -1.06 -14.60
C SER A 247 -2.34 -0.02 -15.63
N GLU A 248 -1.35 0.80 -15.29
CA GLU A 248 -0.81 1.85 -16.16
C GLU A 248 0.49 1.43 -16.87
N LEU A 249 1.03 0.25 -16.55
CA LEU A 249 2.27 -0.29 -17.14
C LEU A 249 1.99 -1.14 -18.39
N ASP A 250 2.90 -1.11 -19.37
CA ASP A 250 2.78 -1.94 -20.57
C ASP A 250 3.06 -3.42 -20.25
N ASP A 251 4.10 -3.68 -19.46
CA ASP A 251 4.45 -5.01 -18.94
C ASP A 251 4.61 -4.98 -17.42
N ALA A 252 3.47 -5.07 -16.73
CA ALA A 252 3.40 -4.97 -15.28
C ALA A 252 4.19 -6.09 -14.56
N ALA A 253 4.16 -7.32 -15.06
CA ALA A 253 4.84 -8.44 -14.43
C ALA A 253 6.36 -8.35 -14.56
N ALA A 254 6.87 -8.06 -15.76
CA ALA A 254 8.31 -7.87 -15.96
C ALA A 254 8.84 -6.67 -15.17
N THR A 255 8.06 -5.58 -15.12
CA THR A 255 8.42 -4.41 -14.32
C THR A 255 8.45 -4.77 -12.84
N LEU A 256 7.38 -5.36 -12.29
CA LEU A 256 7.34 -5.72 -10.88
C LEU A 256 8.46 -6.70 -10.49
N TYR A 257 8.76 -7.69 -11.34
CA TYR A 257 9.87 -8.63 -11.13
C TYR A 257 11.21 -7.90 -10.95
N ARG A 258 11.52 -6.89 -11.78
CA ARG A 258 12.78 -6.11 -11.65
C ARG A 258 12.87 -5.36 -10.32
N TYR A 259 11.75 -4.83 -9.83
CA TYR A 259 11.74 -4.10 -8.56
C TYR A 259 11.83 -5.04 -7.36
N VAL A 260 11.30 -6.27 -7.44
CA VAL A 260 11.52 -7.30 -6.40
C VAL A 260 13.01 -7.57 -6.19
N GLU A 261 13.83 -7.54 -7.24
CA GLU A 261 15.29 -7.73 -7.14
C GLU A 261 16.03 -6.57 -6.44
N ALA A 262 15.37 -5.43 -6.23
CA ALA A 262 15.92 -4.28 -5.50
C ALA A 262 15.56 -4.28 -4.00
N LEU A 263 14.79 -5.26 -3.53
CA LEU A 263 14.46 -5.40 -2.11
C LEU A 263 15.71 -5.78 -1.30
N ALA A 264 15.80 -5.23 -0.09
CA ALA A 264 16.68 -5.76 0.94
C ALA A 264 16.32 -7.22 1.26
N ASP A 265 17.25 -7.96 1.87
CA ASP A 265 17.08 -9.38 2.23
C ASP A 265 15.75 -9.69 2.96
N ASP A 266 15.28 -8.77 3.81
CA ASP A 266 14.02 -8.84 4.55
C ASP A 266 13.02 -7.75 4.15
N GLY A 267 13.22 -7.13 2.99
CA GLY A 267 12.38 -6.08 2.44
C GLY A 267 10.98 -6.58 2.02
N THR A 268 10.08 -5.63 1.81
CA THR A 268 8.70 -5.89 1.42
C THR A 268 8.36 -5.13 0.14
N LEU A 269 7.75 -5.80 -0.83
CA LEU A 269 7.04 -5.13 -1.91
C LEU A 269 5.55 -5.14 -1.62
N LEU A 270 4.93 -3.97 -1.69
CA LEU A 270 3.50 -3.74 -1.56
C LEU A 270 2.95 -3.28 -2.91
N ALA A 271 2.03 -4.05 -3.50
CA ALA A 271 1.24 -3.62 -4.63
C ALA A 271 -0.20 -3.35 -4.19
N LEU A 272 -0.73 -2.18 -4.56
CA LEU A 272 -2.09 -1.74 -4.32
C LEU A 272 -2.80 -1.56 -5.67
N ALA A 273 -4.08 -1.91 -5.71
CA ALA A 273 -4.96 -1.62 -6.81
C ALA A 273 -6.33 -1.16 -6.28
N PRO A 274 -7.08 -0.37 -7.06
CA PRO A 274 -8.48 -0.11 -6.74
C PRO A 274 -9.27 -1.42 -6.62
N ALA A 275 -10.37 -1.39 -5.89
CA ALA A 275 -11.25 -2.55 -5.75
C ALA A 275 -12.06 -2.88 -7.02
N ASP A 276 -11.87 -2.14 -8.12
CA ASP A 276 -12.55 -2.45 -9.37
C ASP A 276 -12.13 -3.82 -9.89
N ARG A 277 -13.06 -4.49 -10.57
CA ARG A 277 -12.88 -5.88 -11.00
C ARG A 277 -11.65 -6.06 -11.88
N ASN A 278 -11.38 -5.15 -12.81
CA ASN A 278 -10.33 -5.35 -13.81
C ASN A 278 -8.94 -5.18 -13.18
N THR A 279 -8.73 -4.11 -12.41
CA THR A 279 -7.44 -3.83 -11.78
C THR A 279 -7.14 -4.81 -10.65
N ALA A 280 -8.15 -5.20 -9.85
CA ALA A 280 -7.99 -6.22 -8.81
C ALA A 280 -7.66 -7.61 -9.38
N ILE A 281 -8.29 -8.02 -10.49
CA ILE A 281 -7.93 -9.27 -11.18
C ILE A 281 -6.53 -9.16 -11.78
N GLN A 282 -6.19 -8.04 -12.41
CA GLN A 282 -4.85 -7.83 -12.97
C GLN A 282 -3.78 -7.93 -11.88
N LEU A 283 -4.00 -7.34 -10.70
CA LEU A 283 -3.13 -7.47 -9.54
C LEU A 283 -2.89 -8.95 -9.19
N ARG A 284 -3.94 -9.78 -9.16
CA ARG A 284 -3.82 -11.22 -8.87
C ARG A 284 -3.04 -11.97 -9.95
N THR A 285 -3.24 -11.61 -11.22
CA THR A 285 -2.49 -12.19 -12.35
C THR A 285 -1.01 -11.86 -12.24
N VAL A 286 -0.66 -10.59 -12.01
CA VAL A 286 0.72 -10.13 -11.86
C VAL A 286 1.39 -10.76 -10.63
N GLU A 287 0.68 -10.81 -9.48
CA GLU A 287 1.16 -11.47 -8.27
C GLU A 287 1.56 -12.93 -8.55
N ARG A 288 0.70 -13.69 -9.24
CA ARG A 288 0.96 -15.10 -9.58
C ARG A 288 2.14 -15.23 -10.52
N GLU A 289 2.20 -14.43 -11.58
CA GLU A 289 3.29 -14.50 -12.55
C GLU A 289 4.65 -14.24 -11.91
N VAL A 290 4.74 -13.23 -11.04
CA VAL A 290 5.99 -12.90 -10.33
C VAL A 290 6.34 -13.93 -9.25
N ALA A 291 5.35 -14.45 -8.52
CA ALA A 291 5.61 -15.45 -7.47
C ALA A 291 5.93 -16.84 -8.03
N ASP A 292 5.24 -17.27 -9.09
CA ASP A 292 5.42 -18.61 -9.68
C ASP A 292 6.64 -18.66 -10.62
N GLY A 293 6.97 -17.53 -11.26
CA GLY A 293 8.10 -17.40 -12.18
C GLY A 293 9.40 -16.89 -11.54
N GLY A 294 9.34 -16.38 -10.32
CA GLY A 294 10.43 -15.61 -9.71
C GLY A 294 10.77 -15.99 -8.27
N PRO A 295 11.67 -15.22 -7.62
CA PRO A 295 12.07 -15.46 -6.23
C PRO A 295 11.04 -14.98 -5.20
N ALA A 296 9.96 -14.33 -5.65
CA ALA A 296 8.97 -13.74 -4.77
C ALA A 296 8.10 -14.80 -4.09
N THR A 297 7.91 -14.64 -2.78
CA THR A 297 6.92 -15.34 -1.97
C THR A 297 5.76 -14.39 -1.70
N VAL A 298 4.53 -14.86 -1.92
CA VAL A 298 3.34 -14.12 -1.50
C VAL A 298 3.25 -14.19 0.03
N TYR A 299 3.47 -13.05 0.68
CA TYR A 299 3.28 -12.92 2.12
C TYR A 299 1.79 -13.01 2.47
N GLY A 300 0.98 -12.19 1.79
CA GLY A 300 -0.47 -12.14 1.88
C GLY A 300 -1.05 -11.16 0.86
N PRO A 301 -2.37 -10.99 0.77
CA PRO A 301 -3.41 -11.67 1.56
C PRO A 301 -3.74 -13.08 1.02
N THR A 302 -3.39 -13.38 -0.23
CA THR A 302 -3.58 -14.73 -0.77
C THR A 302 -2.56 -15.67 -0.17
N VAL A 303 -2.95 -16.94 0.02
CA VAL A 303 -2.07 -17.97 0.59
C VAL A 303 -1.57 -18.92 -0.50
N ARG A 304 -0.49 -19.64 -0.19
CA ARG A 304 0.03 -20.78 -0.95
C ARG A 304 0.22 -21.96 0.02
N LEU A 305 -0.90 -22.57 0.43
CA LEU A 305 -0.89 -23.61 1.46
C LEU A 305 -0.35 -24.94 0.90
N TRP A 306 -0.64 -25.22 -0.36
CA TRP A 306 -0.31 -26.50 -0.98
C TRP A 306 0.98 -26.43 -1.79
N PRO A 307 2.00 -27.25 -1.46
CA PRO A 307 3.26 -27.24 -2.20
C PRO A 307 3.05 -27.57 -3.68
N HIS A 308 3.72 -26.80 -4.55
CA HIS A 308 3.71 -26.97 -6.01
C HIS A 308 2.33 -26.79 -6.66
N GLN A 309 1.40 -26.12 -6.00
CA GLN A 309 0.14 -25.68 -6.57
C GLN A 309 0.11 -24.16 -6.61
N SER A 310 -0.51 -23.64 -7.67
CA SER A 310 -0.75 -22.21 -7.86
C SER A 310 -2.19 -22.01 -8.32
N PRO A 311 -2.85 -20.93 -7.91
CA PRO A 311 -4.23 -20.68 -8.26
C PRO A 311 -4.35 -20.17 -9.70
N ASP A 312 -5.43 -20.53 -10.38
CA ASP A 312 -5.79 -20.04 -11.73
C ASP A 312 -7.19 -19.41 -11.76
N SER A 313 -7.86 -19.33 -10.61
CA SER A 313 -9.17 -18.72 -10.45
C SER A 313 -9.18 -17.22 -10.74
N GLU A 314 -10.33 -16.64 -11.08
CA GLU A 314 -10.45 -15.20 -11.35
C GLU A 314 -10.14 -14.34 -10.10
N SER A 315 -10.79 -14.67 -8.98
CA SER A 315 -10.49 -14.12 -7.66
C SER A 315 -10.50 -12.59 -7.57
N TRP A 316 -11.64 -11.99 -7.95
CA TRP A 316 -11.92 -10.60 -7.62
C TRP A 316 -12.04 -10.42 -6.09
N SER A 317 -10.94 -9.95 -5.48
CA SER A 317 -10.69 -10.00 -4.03
C SER A 317 -10.12 -8.68 -3.54
N PHE A 318 -10.83 -8.03 -2.62
CA PHE A 318 -10.47 -6.73 -2.05
C PHE A 318 -10.92 -6.62 -0.58
N ASP A 319 -10.26 -5.73 0.15
CA ASP A 319 -10.66 -5.34 1.51
C ASP A 319 -11.45 -4.02 1.47
N ARG A 320 -12.23 -3.78 2.52
CA ARG A 320 -12.98 -2.56 2.76
C ARG A 320 -12.81 -2.10 4.19
N LYS A 321 -12.59 -0.80 4.37
CA LYS A 321 -12.56 -0.12 5.68
C LYS A 321 -13.70 0.91 5.76
N PRO A 322 -13.96 1.50 6.95
CA PRO A 322 -14.94 2.55 7.09
C PRO A 322 -14.65 3.73 6.15
N ASP A 323 -15.71 4.36 5.65
CA ASP A 323 -15.61 5.55 4.82
C ASP A 323 -15.04 6.72 5.65
N ILE A 324 -14.25 7.59 5.02
CA ILE A 324 -13.70 8.79 5.69
C ILE A 324 -14.71 9.96 5.66
N GLU A 325 -14.52 10.94 6.55
CA GLU A 325 -15.26 12.21 6.46
C GLU A 325 -15.00 12.90 5.13
N VAL A 326 -16.07 13.41 4.50
CA VAL A 326 -16.00 14.14 3.21
C VAL A 326 -15.06 15.35 3.35
N PRO A 327 -13.91 15.38 2.64
CA PRO A 327 -12.98 16.50 2.65
C PRO A 327 -13.66 17.81 2.25
N THR A 328 -13.20 18.92 2.84
CA THR A 328 -13.66 20.28 2.52
C THR A 328 -13.50 20.62 1.04
N MET A 329 -12.38 20.26 0.41
CA MET A 329 -12.12 20.53 -1.01
C MET A 329 -13.12 19.81 -1.92
N GLN A 330 -13.41 18.53 -1.65
CA GLN A 330 -14.42 17.77 -2.39
C GLN A 330 -15.82 18.36 -2.18
N ARG A 331 -16.19 18.68 -0.93
CA ARG A 331 -17.48 19.28 -0.60
C ARG A 331 -17.71 20.61 -1.31
N ARG A 332 -16.70 21.49 -1.35
CA ARG A 332 -16.80 22.79 -2.03
C ARG A 332 -17.03 22.61 -3.53
N LEU A 333 -16.29 21.69 -4.16
CA LEU A 333 -16.41 21.42 -5.59
C LEU A 333 -17.78 20.82 -5.94
N ASP A 334 -18.27 19.88 -5.12
CA ASP A 334 -19.55 19.21 -5.30
C ASP A 334 -20.74 20.15 -5.07
N ASP A 335 -20.74 20.90 -3.95
CA ASP A 335 -21.82 21.85 -3.61
C ASP A 335 -22.00 22.91 -4.69
N ALA A 336 -20.90 23.47 -5.23
CA ALA A 336 -20.95 24.42 -6.34
C ALA A 336 -21.46 23.78 -7.64
N GLY A 337 -21.22 22.47 -7.84
CA GLY A 337 -21.74 21.67 -8.95
C GLY A 337 -23.18 21.19 -8.79
N GLY A 338 -23.86 21.55 -7.70
CA GLY A 338 -25.26 21.18 -7.43
C GLY A 338 -25.47 20.14 -6.33
N GLY A 339 -24.40 19.71 -5.65
CA GLY A 339 -24.49 18.88 -4.44
C GLY A 339 -25.00 17.45 -4.70
N THR A 340 -24.56 16.82 -5.78
CA THR A 340 -25.03 15.48 -6.19
C THR A 340 -24.24 14.34 -5.53
N GLY A 341 -23.08 14.63 -4.93
CA GLY A 341 -22.09 13.67 -4.46
C GLY A 341 -21.19 13.11 -5.56
N GLU A 342 -21.27 13.63 -6.80
CA GLU A 342 -20.47 13.14 -7.94
C GLU A 342 -18.96 13.31 -7.74
N PHE A 343 -18.57 14.35 -6.99
CA PHE A 343 -17.16 14.73 -6.71
C PHE A 343 -16.72 14.36 -5.30
N VAL A 344 -17.49 13.52 -4.62
CA VAL A 344 -17.17 12.99 -3.29
C VAL A 344 -16.66 11.56 -3.45
N ASN A 345 -15.47 11.30 -2.93
CA ASN A 345 -14.85 9.99 -2.88
C ASN A 345 -14.32 9.74 -1.46
N THR A 346 -15.09 8.97 -0.69
CA THR A 346 -14.81 8.65 0.72
C THR A 346 -14.63 7.16 0.96
N ASP A 347 -14.86 6.34 -0.06
CA ASP A 347 -14.93 4.89 0.06
C ASP A 347 -13.51 4.31 0.15
N VAL A 348 -13.19 3.65 1.25
CA VAL A 348 -11.88 3.01 1.44
C VAL A 348 -11.98 1.53 1.06
N GLN A 349 -11.74 1.24 -0.22
CA GLN A 349 -11.79 -0.11 -0.79
C GLN A 349 -10.58 -0.35 -1.68
N PHE A 350 -9.90 -1.48 -1.50
CA PHE A 350 -8.64 -1.73 -2.19
C PHE A 350 -8.32 -3.22 -2.27
N ALA A 351 -7.70 -3.62 -3.38
CA ALA A 351 -7.00 -4.88 -3.49
C ALA A 351 -5.51 -4.65 -3.19
N TYR A 352 -4.87 -5.60 -2.53
CA TYR A 352 -3.43 -5.53 -2.29
C TYR A 352 -2.75 -6.89 -2.40
N SER A 353 -1.44 -6.86 -2.61
CA SER A 353 -0.52 -7.99 -2.60
C SER A 353 0.77 -7.59 -1.90
N VAL A 354 1.25 -8.44 -1.00
CA VAL A 354 2.51 -8.26 -0.28
C VAL A 354 3.45 -9.37 -0.72
N LEU A 355 4.59 -9.00 -1.29
CA LEU A 355 5.61 -9.91 -1.79
C LEU A 355 6.91 -9.75 -0.99
N ARG A 356 7.61 -10.86 -0.77
CA ARG A 356 8.90 -10.91 -0.06
C ARG A 356 9.85 -11.90 -0.74
N THR A 357 11.14 -11.80 -0.47
CA THR A 357 12.19 -12.69 -1.02
C THR A 357 12.78 -13.65 0.02
N ASP A 358 12.46 -13.46 1.31
CA ASP A 358 12.97 -14.26 2.43
C ASP A 358 12.17 -15.56 2.70
N GLY A 359 11.11 -15.81 1.93
CA GLY A 359 10.22 -16.97 2.10
C GLY A 359 9.23 -16.84 3.25
N ARG A 360 9.19 -15.71 3.97
CA ARG A 360 8.21 -15.50 5.05
C ARG A 360 6.81 -15.33 4.45
N ARG A 361 5.83 -15.95 5.11
CA ARG A 361 4.39 -15.88 4.78
C ARG A 361 3.62 -15.36 5.99
N THR A 362 2.46 -14.73 5.79
CA THR A 362 1.55 -14.36 6.90
C THR A 362 1.16 -15.61 7.68
N HIS A 363 0.81 -16.68 6.96
CA HIS A 363 0.42 -17.96 7.51
C HIS A 363 1.44 -19.04 7.13
N ASP A 364 2.24 -19.51 8.08
CA ASP A 364 3.22 -20.58 7.86
C ASP A 364 2.65 -21.96 8.26
N VAL A 365 1.61 -22.39 7.54
CA VAL A 365 0.92 -23.66 7.78
C VAL A 365 0.98 -24.52 6.52
N THR A 366 1.18 -25.83 6.70
CA THR A 366 1.08 -26.83 5.63
C THR A 366 -0.04 -27.82 5.97
N PRO A 367 -1.19 -27.79 5.26
CA PRO A 367 -2.30 -28.69 5.52
C PRO A 367 -1.97 -30.16 5.18
N ASP A 368 -2.57 -31.07 5.95
CA ASP A 368 -2.54 -32.52 5.66
C ASP A 368 -3.66 -32.89 4.69
N ARG A 369 -3.32 -33.46 3.52
CA ARG A 369 -4.28 -33.96 2.51
C ARG A 369 -5.16 -35.09 3.00
N GLY A 370 -4.78 -35.80 4.07
CA GLY A 370 -5.62 -36.80 4.71
C GLY A 370 -6.74 -36.20 5.57
N ILE A 371 -6.66 -34.90 5.87
CA ILE A 371 -7.62 -34.17 6.70
C ILE A 371 -8.36 -33.11 5.89
N HIS A 372 -7.63 -32.32 5.09
CA HIS A 372 -8.16 -31.19 4.32
C HIS A 372 -8.13 -31.50 2.82
N ALA A 373 -9.21 -31.15 2.14
CA ALA A 373 -9.31 -31.25 0.68
C ALA A 373 -8.73 -29.97 0.03
N PRO A 374 -7.76 -30.07 -0.89
CA PRO A 374 -7.32 -28.92 -1.69
C PRO A 374 -8.45 -28.46 -2.62
N MET A 375 -8.65 -27.15 -2.76
CA MET A 375 -9.63 -26.56 -3.67
C MET A 375 -9.36 -26.90 -5.15
N ALA A 376 -8.12 -27.21 -5.52
CA ALA A 376 -7.78 -27.75 -6.83
C ALA A 376 -8.52 -29.05 -7.16
N ASP A 377 -8.90 -29.84 -6.16
CA ASP A 377 -9.50 -31.17 -6.35
C ASP A 377 -11.04 -31.12 -6.29
N ALA A 378 -11.65 -29.93 -6.33
CA ALA A 378 -13.07 -29.69 -6.07
C ALA A 378 -14.05 -30.55 -6.85
N GLU A 379 -13.78 -30.80 -8.13
CA GLU A 379 -14.60 -31.67 -8.98
C GLU A 379 -14.81 -33.07 -8.37
N ASN A 380 -13.86 -33.57 -7.57
CA ASN A 380 -13.90 -34.93 -7.02
C ASN A 380 -14.80 -35.08 -5.79
N TYR A 381 -15.20 -33.97 -5.16
CA TYR A 381 -15.98 -33.97 -3.92
C TYR A 381 -17.20 -33.05 -3.99
N VAL A 382 -17.62 -32.63 -5.19
CA VAL A 382 -18.94 -32.03 -5.38
C VAL A 382 -20.01 -32.99 -4.84
N THR A 383 -20.96 -32.45 -4.08
CA THR A 383 -22.00 -33.15 -3.31
C THR A 383 -21.54 -33.84 -2.02
N ASP A 384 -20.25 -33.84 -1.71
CA ASP A 384 -19.71 -34.39 -0.46
C ASP A 384 -19.51 -33.29 0.61
N ARG A 385 -19.40 -33.74 1.87
CA ARG A 385 -18.95 -32.89 2.98
C ARG A 385 -17.48 -33.15 3.24
N VAL A 386 -16.68 -32.11 3.20
CA VAL A 386 -15.22 -32.17 3.35
C VAL A 386 -14.73 -31.11 4.33
N ASN A 387 -13.48 -31.22 4.72
CA ASN A 387 -12.82 -30.19 5.54
C ASN A 387 -11.89 -29.37 4.66
N PHE A 388 -11.82 -28.07 4.92
CA PHE A 388 -10.96 -27.12 4.22
C PHE A 388 -10.06 -26.37 5.19
N LEU A 389 -8.91 -25.96 4.68
CA LEU A 389 -8.13 -24.88 5.26
C LEU A 389 -7.96 -23.83 4.16
N GLY A 390 -8.42 -22.61 4.40
CA GLY A 390 -8.43 -21.56 3.38
C GLY A 390 -8.52 -20.17 3.99
N VAL A 391 -8.06 -19.17 3.24
CA VAL A 391 -8.11 -17.76 3.62
C VAL A 391 -9.41 -17.11 3.13
N LYS A 392 -9.97 -16.22 3.93
CA LYS A 392 -11.13 -15.40 3.55
C LYS A 392 -10.68 -14.21 2.70
N LEU A 393 -11.19 -14.11 1.48
CA LEU A 393 -10.76 -13.15 0.44
C LEU A 393 -11.85 -12.13 0.07
N SER A 394 -12.87 -11.96 0.91
CA SER A 394 -13.83 -10.88 0.75
C SER A 394 -14.58 -10.58 2.05
N HIS A 395 -15.19 -9.40 2.09
CA HIS A 395 -16.34 -9.13 2.95
C HIS A 395 -17.58 -9.87 2.44
N ASP A 396 -18.74 -9.66 3.07
CA ASP A 396 -19.99 -10.22 2.57
C ASP A 396 -20.35 -9.64 1.20
N LEU A 397 -20.46 -10.51 0.20
CA LEU A 397 -20.76 -10.17 -1.19
C LEU A 397 -22.26 -10.29 -1.52
N ALA A 398 -23.11 -10.62 -0.54
CA ALA A 398 -24.54 -10.76 -0.77
C ALA A 398 -25.19 -9.44 -1.24
N GLU A 399 -25.61 -9.38 -2.50
CA GLU A 399 -26.18 -8.16 -3.11
C GLU A 399 -27.61 -7.84 -2.65
N ARG A 400 -28.35 -8.85 -2.17
CA ARG A 400 -29.79 -8.73 -1.90
C ARG A 400 -30.08 -8.85 -0.41
N GLU A 401 -30.92 -7.95 0.09
CA GLU A 401 -31.43 -8.03 1.45
C GLU A 401 -32.14 -9.37 1.68
N GLY A 402 -31.72 -10.11 2.71
CA GLY A 402 -32.24 -11.44 3.03
C GLY A 402 -31.64 -12.59 2.22
N ALA A 403 -30.67 -12.34 1.33
CA ALA A 403 -29.83 -13.40 0.78
C ALA A 403 -28.88 -13.96 1.85
N ASN A 404 -28.39 -15.17 1.61
CA ASN A 404 -27.38 -15.79 2.46
C ASN A 404 -26.05 -15.03 2.31
N PRO A 405 -25.35 -14.70 3.42
CA PRO A 405 -24.02 -14.12 3.34
C PRO A 405 -23.07 -14.97 2.51
N LEU A 406 -22.25 -14.31 1.70
CA LEU A 406 -21.39 -14.91 0.69
C LEU A 406 -19.96 -14.40 0.83
N TYR A 407 -18.97 -15.29 0.90
CA TYR A 407 -17.56 -14.91 1.06
C TYR A 407 -16.67 -15.67 0.10
N LEU A 408 -15.81 -14.96 -0.65
CA LEU A 408 -14.77 -15.58 -1.47
C LEU A 408 -13.71 -16.25 -0.57
N LEU A 409 -13.28 -17.44 -0.96
CA LEU A 409 -12.24 -18.22 -0.29
C LEU A 409 -11.09 -18.51 -1.27
N GLY A 410 -9.89 -18.74 -0.70
CA GLY A 410 -8.77 -19.32 -1.45
C GLY A 410 -7.88 -20.17 -0.55
N ASP A 411 -7.18 -21.14 -1.12
CA ASP A 411 -6.17 -21.94 -0.40
C ASP A 411 -4.81 -21.96 -1.12
N GLY A 412 -4.72 -21.25 -2.24
CA GLY A 412 -3.54 -21.17 -3.09
C GLY A 412 -3.45 -22.28 -4.14
N SER A 413 -4.45 -23.15 -4.22
CA SER A 413 -4.54 -24.21 -5.23
C SER A 413 -5.74 -24.07 -6.16
N GLN A 414 -6.70 -23.23 -5.81
CA GLN A 414 -7.99 -23.15 -6.48
C GLN A 414 -7.84 -22.78 -7.97
N GLN A 415 -8.49 -23.57 -8.83
CA GLN A 415 -8.53 -23.32 -10.29
C GLN A 415 -9.80 -22.57 -10.71
N VAL A 416 -10.83 -22.61 -9.87
CA VAL A 416 -12.11 -21.92 -10.02
C VAL A 416 -12.44 -21.27 -8.69
N ASP A 417 -13.14 -20.15 -8.69
CA ASP A 417 -13.50 -19.45 -7.46
C ASP A 417 -14.38 -20.32 -6.54
N HIS A 418 -14.11 -20.20 -5.24
CA HIS A 418 -14.82 -20.89 -4.19
C HIS A 418 -15.48 -19.87 -3.27
N PHE A 419 -16.78 -20.02 -3.00
CA PHE A 419 -17.53 -19.12 -2.15
C PHE A 419 -18.15 -19.86 -0.97
N ALA A 420 -17.85 -19.42 0.26
CA ALA A 420 -18.60 -19.83 1.43
C ALA A 420 -19.99 -19.18 1.42
N VAL A 421 -21.04 -20.01 1.40
CA VAL A 421 -22.44 -19.57 1.47
C VAL A 421 -22.99 -19.91 2.85
N LEU A 422 -23.23 -18.90 3.68
CA LEU A 422 -23.79 -19.10 5.03
C LEU A 422 -25.31 -19.28 4.96
N THR A 423 -25.76 -20.53 4.93
CA THR A 423 -27.17 -20.89 4.81
C THR A 423 -27.90 -20.98 6.16
N GLU A 424 -27.18 -21.30 7.23
CA GLU A 424 -27.70 -21.31 8.60
C GLU A 424 -26.62 -20.85 9.59
N ALA A 425 -26.81 -19.69 10.19
CA ALA A 425 -25.89 -19.13 11.18
C ALA A 425 -26.01 -19.87 12.53
N SER A 426 -24.89 -20.25 13.10
CA SER A 426 -24.80 -20.92 14.39
C SER A 426 -23.60 -20.43 15.21
N ILE A 427 -23.46 -20.91 16.45
CA ILE A 427 -22.26 -20.65 17.24
C ILE A 427 -21.01 -21.37 16.69
N LEU A 428 -21.21 -22.44 15.92
CA LEU A 428 -20.12 -23.26 15.36
C LEU A 428 -19.45 -22.60 14.15
N ASN A 429 -20.12 -21.66 13.49
CA ASN A 429 -19.65 -21.02 12.27
C ASN A 429 -19.56 -19.49 12.39
N GLU A 430 -19.57 -18.97 13.62
CA GLU A 430 -19.58 -17.53 13.87
C GLU A 430 -18.31 -16.83 13.37
N ASP A 431 -17.17 -17.53 13.40
CA ASP A 431 -15.88 -17.00 12.95
C ASP A 431 -15.88 -16.65 11.46
N LEU A 432 -16.66 -17.32 10.61
CA LEU A 432 -16.77 -16.96 9.19
C LEU A 432 -17.19 -15.48 9.00
N ARG A 433 -18.13 -15.00 9.83
CA ARG A 433 -18.62 -13.62 9.76
C ARG A 433 -17.68 -12.64 10.43
N LYS A 434 -17.00 -13.06 11.49
CA LYS A 434 -16.10 -12.21 12.30
C LYS A 434 -14.69 -12.12 11.74
N ALA A 435 -14.25 -13.10 10.94
CA ALA A 435 -12.93 -13.13 10.34
C ALA A 435 -12.74 -11.96 9.40
N ASP A 436 -11.55 -11.37 9.48
CA ASP A 436 -11.14 -10.25 8.66
C ASP A 436 -10.67 -10.76 7.28
N TYR A 437 -10.54 -9.84 6.33
CA TYR A 437 -9.96 -10.17 5.03
C TYR A 437 -8.50 -10.61 5.22
N GLY A 438 -8.11 -11.76 4.66
CA GLY A 438 -6.79 -12.36 4.85
C GLY A 438 -6.66 -13.31 6.05
N ASP A 439 -7.71 -13.50 6.85
CA ASP A 439 -7.71 -14.48 7.95
C ASP A 439 -7.79 -15.91 7.44
N LEU A 440 -6.97 -16.79 8.03
CA LEU A 440 -7.01 -18.23 7.77
C LEU A 440 -8.15 -18.89 8.57
N LEU A 441 -8.97 -19.66 7.90
CA LEU A 441 -10.12 -20.36 8.45
C LEU A 441 -10.00 -21.87 8.21
N SER A 442 -10.33 -22.65 9.24
CA SER A 442 -10.58 -24.08 9.12
C SER A 442 -12.09 -24.30 9.01
N PHE A 443 -12.50 -25.08 8.01
CA PHE A 443 -13.88 -25.50 7.83
C PHE A 443 -13.95 -27.01 8.05
N GLU A 444 -14.84 -27.47 8.92
CA GLU A 444 -15.12 -28.90 9.09
C GLU A 444 -16.54 -29.22 8.65
N ASN A 445 -16.71 -30.34 7.95
CA ASN A 445 -18.00 -30.85 7.52
C ASN A 445 -18.77 -29.89 6.58
N ALA A 446 -18.06 -29.15 5.72
CA ALA A 446 -18.66 -28.21 4.78
C ALA A 446 -19.10 -28.94 3.49
N LEU A 447 -20.34 -28.71 3.05
CA LEU A 447 -20.88 -29.32 1.82
C LEU A 447 -20.45 -28.51 0.60
N VAL A 448 -19.96 -29.16 -0.44
CA VAL A 448 -19.52 -28.49 -1.67
C VAL A 448 -20.50 -28.73 -2.79
N LEU A 449 -20.94 -27.66 -3.45
CA LEU A 449 -21.84 -27.73 -4.60
C LEU A 449 -21.25 -26.94 -5.76
N TRP A 450 -21.48 -27.41 -6.98
CA TRP A 450 -21.22 -26.64 -8.19
C TRP A 450 -22.39 -25.69 -8.46
N ASN A 451 -22.09 -24.45 -8.82
CA ASN A 451 -23.07 -23.46 -9.25
C ASN A 451 -22.93 -23.21 -10.76
N ASP A 452 -23.86 -23.75 -11.56
CA ASP A 452 -23.85 -23.60 -13.01
C ASP A 452 -24.07 -22.15 -13.47
N ASP A 453 -24.78 -21.33 -12.69
CA ASP A 453 -25.10 -19.95 -13.09
C ASP A 453 -23.89 -19.01 -12.92
N GLU A 454 -23.08 -19.26 -11.88
CA GLU A 454 -21.89 -18.44 -11.55
C GLU A 454 -20.57 -19.11 -11.97
N GLU A 455 -20.64 -20.33 -12.52
CA GLU A 455 -19.48 -21.17 -12.88
C GLU A 455 -18.44 -21.29 -11.73
N ALA A 456 -18.93 -21.47 -10.50
CA ALA A 456 -18.13 -21.45 -9.29
C ALA A 456 -18.51 -22.54 -8.28
N TYR A 457 -17.63 -22.81 -7.30
CA TYR A 457 -17.91 -23.74 -6.21
C TYR A 457 -18.53 -23.04 -5.00
N ASN A 458 -19.69 -23.50 -4.57
CA ASN A 458 -20.34 -23.08 -3.33
C ASN A 458 -19.97 -24.03 -2.19
N VAL A 459 -19.25 -23.52 -1.20
CA VAL A 459 -18.99 -24.17 0.09
C VAL A 459 -20.15 -23.80 1.03
N VAL A 460 -21.14 -24.68 1.15
CA VAL A 460 -22.32 -24.49 1.98
C VAL A 460 -21.95 -24.64 3.45
N VAL A 461 -22.14 -23.55 4.19
CA VAL A 461 -21.95 -23.45 5.63
C VAL A 461 -23.33 -23.42 6.29
N ASP A 462 -23.70 -24.53 6.92
CA ASP A 462 -24.98 -24.70 7.62
C ASP A 462 -24.77 -24.88 9.14
N GLY A 463 -25.83 -25.23 9.88
CA GLY A 463 -25.77 -25.41 11.33
C GLY A 463 -24.91 -26.59 11.81
N GLU A 464 -24.46 -27.47 10.91
CA GLU A 464 -23.59 -28.62 11.20
C GLU A 464 -22.14 -28.40 10.73
N THR A 465 -21.85 -27.29 10.06
CA THR A 465 -20.49 -26.88 9.65
C THR A 465 -19.81 -26.14 10.79
N VAL A 466 -18.60 -26.56 11.16
CA VAL A 466 -17.73 -25.83 12.10
C VAL A 466 -16.79 -24.94 11.29
N VAL A 467 -16.67 -23.68 11.67
CA VAL A 467 -15.71 -22.73 11.11
C VAL A 467 -15.00 -22.03 12.25
N ASP A 468 -13.68 -22.19 12.32
CA ASP A 468 -12.81 -21.62 13.35
C ASP A 468 -11.66 -20.84 12.70
N ARG A 469 -11.23 -19.73 13.32
CA ARG A 469 -9.97 -19.06 12.95
C ARG A 469 -8.79 -20.01 13.21
N ALA A 470 -8.03 -20.30 12.16
CA ALA A 470 -6.79 -21.06 12.26
C ALA A 470 -5.63 -20.11 12.61
N ARG A 471 -4.61 -20.63 13.32
CA ARG A 471 -3.42 -19.87 13.72
C ARG A 471 -2.15 -20.59 13.30
#